data_AF-A0A8J3K7U7-F1
#
_entry.id   AF-A0A8J3K7U7-F1
#
_cell.length_a   1.000
_cell.length_b   1.000
_cell.length_c   1.000
_cell.angle_alpha   90.00
_cell.angle_beta   90.00
_cell.angle_gamma   90.00
#
_symmetry.space_group_name_H-M   'P 1'
#
loop_
_entity.id
_entity.type
_entity.pdbx_description
1 polymer ?
#
loop_
_entity_poly.entity_id
_entity_poly.type
_entity_poly.pdbx_seq_one_letter_code
_entity_poly.pdbx_strand_id
1 'polypeptide(L)'
;MDLVREYVRRYLVAQREADLSLADAADKLKADGHRIIDGGQTSQTTWKYTDWHTGEVIASGDAGMSDDEALDALDPDGMFIHIDNLAPQRARPDNPGIPHSLAGALEDWVDLLTTPDEDIARFVGWPVTDVAAAR
;
A
#
# COMPACT_ATOMS: atom_id res chain seq x y z
N MET A 1 -29.83 -10.76 2.40
CA MET A 1 -28.61 -9.93 2.41
C MET A 1 -27.93 -10.08 1.07
N ASP A 2 -27.47 -8.98 0.48
CA ASP A 2 -26.70 -8.99 -0.76
C ASP A 2 -25.23 -9.25 -0.42
N LEU A 3 -24.78 -10.51 -0.59
CA LEU A 3 -23.44 -10.96 -0.20
C LEU A 3 -22.32 -10.22 -0.95
N VAL A 4 -22.61 -9.72 -2.16
CA VAL A 4 -21.64 -9.01 -3.00
C VAL A 4 -21.41 -7.60 -2.43
N ARG A 5 -22.48 -6.87 -2.10
CA ARG A 5 -22.35 -5.55 -1.44
C ARG A 5 -21.68 -5.66 -0.08
N GLU A 6 -22.03 -6.69 0.69
CA GLU A 6 -21.41 -6.93 1.98
C GLU A 6 -19.90 -7.19 1.84
N TYR A 7 -19.48 -7.97 0.84
CA TYR A 7 -18.06 -8.18 0.57
C TYR A 7 -17.32 -6.87 0.26
N VAL A 8 -17.87 -6.05 -0.65
CA VAL A 8 -17.24 -4.77 -1.02
C VAL A 8 -17.14 -3.82 0.18
N ARG A 9 -18.16 -3.78 1.06
CA ARG A 9 -18.08 -2.98 2.30
C ARG A 9 -16.96 -3.47 3.21
N ARG A 10 -16.85 -4.78 3.44
CA ARG A 10 -15.78 -5.35 4.27
C ARG A 10 -14.41 -5.07 3.68
N TYR A 11 -14.29 -5.14 2.36
CA TYR A 11 -13.05 -4.80 1.65
C TYR A 11 -12.64 -3.35 1.91
N LEU A 12 -13.55 -2.38 1.74
CA LEU A 12 -13.27 -0.97 2.01
C LEU A 12 -12.90 -0.72 3.49
N VAL A 13 -13.57 -1.39 4.44
CA VAL A 13 -13.17 -1.30 5.86
C VAL A 13 -11.76 -1.83 6.06
N ALA A 14 -11.43 -3.00 5.50
CA ALA A 14 -10.13 -3.62 5.62
C ALA A 14 -9.00 -2.76 5.02
N GLN A 15 -9.24 -2.11 3.88
CA GLN A 15 -8.29 -1.16 3.28
C GLN A 15 -8.01 0.01 4.22
N ARG A 16 -9.08 0.66 4.72
CA ARG A 16 -8.92 1.78 5.65
C ARG A 16 -8.19 1.39 6.94
N GLU A 17 -8.48 0.21 7.50
CA GLU A 17 -7.78 -0.29 8.69
C GLU A 17 -6.31 -0.58 8.40
N ALA A 18 -5.99 -1.13 7.22
CA ALA A 18 -4.62 -1.34 6.78
C ALA A 18 -3.86 -0.02 6.63
N ASP A 19 -4.47 1.00 6.02
CA ASP A 19 -3.87 2.33 5.85
C ASP A 19 -3.60 3.02 7.19
N LEU A 20 -4.56 2.98 8.11
CA LEU A 20 -4.38 3.52 9.47
C LEU A 20 -3.27 2.77 10.22
N SER A 21 -3.25 1.44 10.12
CA SER A 21 -2.20 0.63 10.74
C SER A 21 -0.81 0.93 10.16
N LEU A 22 -0.73 1.17 8.85
CA LEU A 22 0.50 1.54 8.17
C LEU A 22 0.97 2.93 8.61
N ALA A 23 0.06 3.90 8.69
CA ALA A 23 0.36 5.24 9.18
C ALA A 23 0.87 5.20 10.64
N ASP A 24 0.19 4.46 11.52
CA ASP A 24 0.60 4.30 12.92
C ASP A 24 1.96 3.61 13.05
N ALA A 25 2.23 2.59 12.25
CA ALA A 25 3.53 1.92 12.21
C ALA A 25 4.63 2.87 11.71
N ALA A 26 4.33 3.64 10.67
CA ALA A 26 5.25 4.61 10.11
C ALA A 26 5.61 5.72 11.11
N ASP A 27 4.62 6.24 11.84
CA ASP A 27 4.82 7.29 12.83
C ASP A 27 5.66 6.81 14.02
N LYS A 28 5.47 5.57 14.48
CA LYS A 28 6.32 4.96 15.52
C LYS A 28 7.77 4.86 15.09
N LEU A 29 8.02 4.36 13.88
CA LEU A 29 9.37 4.22 13.35
C LEU A 29 10.06 5.57 13.18
N LYS A 30 9.34 6.58 12.68
CA LYS A 30 9.85 7.95 12.60
C LYS A 30 10.19 8.51 13.98
N ALA A 31 9.36 8.27 14.99
CA ALA A 31 9.61 8.71 16.36
C ALA A 31 10.85 8.03 16.97
N ASP A 32 11.13 6.79 16.59
CA ASP A 32 12.32 6.02 16.99
C ASP A 32 13.58 6.39 16.17
N GLY A 33 13.45 7.33 15.22
CA GLY A 33 14.56 7.85 14.41
C GLY A 33 14.79 7.10 13.09
N HIS A 34 13.96 6.11 12.77
CA HIS A 34 14.03 5.38 11.50
C HIS A 34 13.52 6.22 10.33
N ARG A 35 14.07 5.94 9.14
CA ARG A 35 13.59 6.49 7.87
C ARG A 35 12.91 5.39 7.06
N ILE A 36 11.72 5.66 6.54
CA ILE A 36 11.00 4.70 5.73
C ILE A 36 11.30 4.97 4.26
N ILE A 37 11.74 3.94 3.55
CA ILE A 37 12.14 4.04 2.15
C ILE A 37 11.31 3.12 1.27
N ASP A 38 11.21 3.51 0.00
CA ASP A 38 10.65 2.72 -1.08
C ASP A 38 11.67 2.66 -2.23
N GLY A 39 11.57 1.64 -3.07
CA GLY A 39 12.43 1.43 -4.22
C GLY A 39 13.33 0.21 -4.11
N GLY A 40 14.46 0.27 -4.81
CA GLY A 40 15.35 -0.86 -5.07
C GLY A 40 15.69 -0.93 -6.56
N GLN A 41 15.99 -2.13 -7.04
CA GLN A 41 16.30 -2.37 -8.45
C GLN A 41 15.14 -1.96 -9.39
N THR A 42 15.42 -1.06 -10.33
CA THR A 42 14.46 -0.57 -11.34
C THR A 42 14.69 -1.17 -12.73
N SER A 43 15.89 -1.69 -12.99
CA SER A 43 16.23 -2.49 -14.18
C SER A 43 17.43 -3.40 -13.89
N GLN A 44 17.86 -4.21 -14.85
CA GLN A 44 19.05 -5.07 -14.70
C GLN A 44 20.30 -4.33 -14.21
N THR A 45 20.40 -3.03 -14.51
CA THR A 45 21.59 -2.23 -14.20
C THR A 45 21.26 -0.92 -13.50
N THR A 46 20.03 -0.69 -13.02
CA THR A 46 19.67 0.58 -12.38
C THR A 46 18.86 0.35 -11.12
N TRP A 47 19.00 1.26 -10.17
CA TRP A 47 18.25 1.24 -8.91
C TRP A 47 17.91 2.66 -8.45
N LYS A 48 16.91 2.76 -7.59
CA LYS A 48 16.44 4.03 -7.04
C LYS A 48 15.82 3.80 -5.68
N TYR A 49 16.22 4.59 -4.69
CA TYR A 49 15.59 4.66 -3.38
C TYR A 49 14.95 6.03 -3.19
N THR A 50 13.72 6.04 -2.68
CA THR A 50 12.93 7.23 -2.39
C THR A 50 12.46 7.21 -0.95
N ASP A 51 12.28 8.40 -0.38
CA ASP A 51 11.54 8.56 0.86
C ASP A 51 10.08 8.15 0.60
N TRP A 52 9.59 7.15 1.31
CA TRP A 52 8.25 6.62 1.07
C TRP A 52 7.17 7.70 1.32
N HIS A 53 7.40 8.59 2.28
CA HIS A 53 6.39 9.57 2.66
C HIS A 53 6.33 10.76 1.70
N THR A 54 7.48 11.25 1.23
CA THR A 54 7.55 12.45 0.39
C THR A 54 7.71 12.14 -1.10
N GLY A 55 8.10 10.91 -1.45
CA GLY A 55 8.49 10.54 -2.81
C GLY A 55 9.83 11.14 -3.27
N GLU A 56 10.53 11.85 -2.39
CA GLU A 56 11.83 12.45 -2.69
C GLU A 56 12.87 11.36 -2.98
N VAL A 57 13.67 11.56 -4.04
CA VAL A 57 14.75 10.63 -4.37
C VAL A 57 15.87 10.79 -3.36
N ILE A 58 16.15 9.73 -2.61
CA ILE A 58 17.27 9.66 -1.66
C ILE A 58 18.55 9.37 -2.43
N ALA A 59 18.49 8.37 -3.31
CA ALA A 59 19.61 7.95 -4.13
C ALA A 59 19.13 7.19 -5.37
N SER A 60 19.98 7.16 -6.39
CA SER A 60 19.82 6.33 -7.58
C SER A 60 21.18 6.04 -8.17
N GLY A 61 21.33 4.89 -8.84
CA GLY A 61 22.59 4.50 -9.44
C GLY A 61 22.42 3.57 -10.64
N ASP A 62 23.52 3.39 -11.37
CA ASP A 62 23.61 2.51 -12.52
C ASP A 62 24.91 1.66 -12.56
N ALA A 63 24.82 0.53 -13.25
CA ALA A 63 25.83 -0.34 -13.87
C ALA A 63 27.15 -0.71 -13.13
N GLY A 64 27.36 -0.28 -11.87
CA GLY A 64 28.64 -0.47 -11.17
C GLY A 64 28.54 -0.85 -9.68
N MET A 65 27.36 -0.81 -9.08
CA MET A 65 27.12 -1.15 -7.67
C MET A 65 25.72 -1.76 -7.57
N SER A 66 25.57 -2.88 -6.86
CA SER A 66 24.22 -3.43 -6.62
C SER A 66 23.41 -2.47 -5.74
N ASP A 67 22.09 -2.60 -5.79
CA ASP A 67 21.21 -1.84 -4.91
C ASP A 67 21.44 -2.18 -3.44
N ASP A 68 21.68 -3.46 -3.11
CA ASP A 68 22.08 -3.89 -1.76
C ASP A 68 23.36 -3.21 -1.27
N GLU A 69 24.42 -3.19 -2.08
CA GLU A 69 25.70 -2.53 -1.74
C GLU A 69 25.51 -1.02 -1.56
N ALA A 70 24.66 -0.40 -2.38
CA ALA A 70 24.33 1.00 -2.26
C ALA A 70 23.51 1.29 -0.99
N LEU A 71 22.57 0.41 -0.63
CA LEU A 71 21.76 0.55 0.57
C LEU A 71 22.61 0.45 1.83
N ASP A 72 23.50 -0.54 1.91
CA ASP A 72 24.46 -0.70 3.02
C ASP A 72 25.37 0.54 3.17
N ALA A 73 25.76 1.16 2.04
CA ALA A 73 26.57 2.38 2.06
C ALA A 73 25.78 3.65 2.45
N LEU A 74 24.49 3.71 2.10
CA LEU A 74 23.58 4.82 2.42
C LEU A 74 23.11 4.80 3.87
N ASP A 75 23.03 3.61 4.46
CA ASP A 75 22.49 3.39 5.81
C ASP A 75 23.42 2.53 6.68
N PRO A 76 24.64 3.02 6.98
CA PRO A 76 25.61 2.26 7.77
C PRO A 76 25.16 2.00 9.22
N ASP A 77 24.18 2.77 9.70
CA ASP A 77 23.64 2.67 11.06
C ASP A 77 22.37 1.80 11.12
N GLY A 78 21.86 1.30 9.99
CA GLY A 78 20.67 0.43 9.95
C GLY A 78 19.35 1.14 10.31
N MET A 79 19.23 2.43 9.98
CA MET A 79 18.08 3.28 10.27
C MET A 79 17.01 3.25 9.18
N PHE A 80 17.30 2.72 7.99
CA PHE A 80 16.36 2.63 6.88
C PHE A 80 15.50 1.39 7.00
N ILE A 81 14.19 1.59 6.87
CA ILE A 81 13.20 0.53 6.88
C ILE A 81 12.44 0.56 5.55
N HIS A 82 12.51 -0.52 4.80
CA HIS A 82 11.72 -0.68 3.57
C HIS A 82 10.23 -0.72 3.89
N ILE A 83 9.42 -0.02 3.08
CA ILE A 83 7.95 -0.02 3.22
C ILE A 83 7.37 -1.43 3.12
N ASP A 84 7.97 -2.32 2.33
CA ASP A 84 7.55 -3.72 2.19
C ASP A 84 7.68 -4.51 3.50
N ASN A 85 8.51 -4.06 4.44
CA ASN A 85 8.63 -4.65 5.77
C ASN A 85 7.56 -4.13 6.75
N LEU A 86 6.83 -3.07 6.37
CA LEU A 86 5.79 -2.43 7.18
C LEU A 86 4.40 -2.69 6.67
N ALA A 87 4.23 -2.74 5.35
CA ALA A 87 2.94 -2.91 4.72
C ALA A 87 2.40 -4.31 5.06
N PRO A 88 1.27 -4.43 5.79
CA PRO A 88 0.57 -5.70 5.82
C PRO A 88 0.21 -6.07 4.38
N GLN A 89 0.53 -7.30 3.99
CA GLN A 89 0.00 -7.90 2.76
C GLN A 89 -1.51 -7.66 2.76
N ARG A 90 -2.01 -6.85 1.81
CA ARG A 90 -3.41 -6.41 1.63
C ARG A 90 -4.38 -7.22 2.49
N ALA A 91 -4.92 -6.61 3.54
CA ALA A 91 -5.83 -7.30 4.45
C ALA A 91 -7.05 -7.81 3.66
N ARG A 92 -7.09 -9.12 3.37
CA ARG A 92 -8.23 -9.71 2.68
C ARG A 92 -9.38 -9.82 3.68
N PRO A 93 -10.54 -9.21 3.40
CA PRO A 93 -11.68 -9.29 4.30
C PRO A 93 -12.22 -10.72 4.35
N ASP A 94 -12.91 -11.04 5.45
CA ASP A 94 -13.66 -12.29 5.56
C ASP A 94 -14.71 -12.41 4.44
N ASN A 95 -14.51 -13.38 3.55
CA ASN A 95 -15.41 -13.65 2.44
C ASN A 95 -16.72 -14.29 2.95
N PRO A 96 -17.90 -13.67 2.73
CA PRO A 96 -19.18 -14.16 3.24
C PRO A 96 -19.76 -15.34 2.44
N GLY A 97 -18.95 -16.00 1.60
CA GLY A 97 -19.33 -17.17 0.81
C GLY A 97 -19.52 -16.90 -0.69
N ILE A 98 -18.95 -15.81 -1.23
CA ILE A 98 -18.89 -15.59 -2.68
C ILE A 98 -17.69 -16.32 -3.31
N PRO A 99 -17.76 -16.75 -4.58
CA PRO A 99 -16.63 -17.38 -5.25
C PRO A 99 -15.39 -16.48 -5.25
N HIS A 100 -14.19 -17.05 -5.06
CA HIS A 100 -12.94 -16.29 -5.01
C HIS A 100 -12.67 -15.48 -6.28
N SER A 101 -13.03 -16.00 -7.46
CA SER A 101 -12.90 -15.25 -8.71
C SER A 101 -13.81 -14.02 -8.76
N LEU A 102 -14.99 -14.08 -8.15
CA LEU A 102 -15.88 -12.93 -8.04
C LEU A 102 -15.36 -11.94 -7.00
N ALA A 103 -14.88 -12.41 -5.85
CA ALA A 103 -14.22 -11.58 -4.85
C ALA A 103 -13.05 -10.80 -5.48
N GLY A 104 -12.13 -11.48 -6.17
CA GLY A 104 -11.01 -10.83 -6.85
C GLY A 104 -11.46 -9.80 -7.90
N ALA A 105 -12.47 -10.11 -8.71
CA ALA A 105 -12.99 -9.14 -9.69
C ALA A 105 -13.61 -7.89 -9.04
N LEU A 106 -14.19 -8.02 -7.85
CA LEU A 106 -14.72 -6.88 -7.09
C LEU A 106 -13.60 -6.05 -6.48
N GLU A 107 -12.56 -6.69 -5.93
CA GLU A 107 -11.36 -6.02 -5.41
C GLU A 107 -10.69 -5.22 -6.53
N ASP A 108 -10.43 -5.86 -7.68
CA ASP A 108 -9.85 -5.20 -8.85
C ASP A 108 -10.71 -4.00 -9.30
N TRP A 109 -12.03 -4.17 -9.37
CA TRP A 109 -12.94 -3.09 -9.74
C TRP A 109 -12.89 -1.89 -8.78
N VAL A 110 -12.82 -2.15 -7.47
CA VAL A 110 -12.68 -1.10 -6.44
C VAL A 110 -11.30 -0.43 -6.51
N ASP A 111 -10.23 -1.20 -6.76
CA ASP A 111 -8.85 -0.69 -6.80
C ASP A 111 -8.55 0.13 -8.07
N LEU A 112 -9.32 -0.04 -9.15
CA LEU A 112 -9.11 0.71 -10.38
C LEU A 112 -9.26 2.23 -10.16
N LEU A 113 -8.19 2.99 -10.39
CA LEU A 113 -8.21 4.47 -10.34
C LEU A 113 -9.25 5.10 -11.29
N THR A 114 -9.66 4.36 -12.32
CA THR A 114 -10.70 4.79 -13.27
C THR A 114 -12.12 4.57 -12.78
N THR A 115 -12.33 3.78 -11.73
CA THR A 115 -13.64 3.57 -11.11
C THR A 115 -13.98 4.79 -10.24
N PRO A 116 -15.05 5.54 -10.54
CA PRO A 116 -15.45 6.69 -9.72
C PRO A 116 -15.96 6.26 -8.34
N ASP A 117 -15.62 7.03 -7.31
CA ASP A 117 -16.08 6.78 -5.95
C ASP A 117 -17.60 6.84 -5.84
N GLU A 118 -18.27 7.63 -6.68
CA GLU A 118 -19.74 7.73 -6.72
C GLU A 118 -20.40 6.41 -7.13
N ASP A 119 -19.78 5.64 -8.02
CA ASP A 119 -20.33 4.36 -8.49
C ASP A 119 -20.18 3.30 -7.41
N ILE A 120 -19.03 3.27 -6.72
CA ILE A 120 -18.79 2.41 -5.57
C ILE A 120 -19.76 2.79 -4.43
N ALA A 121 -19.85 4.07 -4.10
CA ALA A 121 -20.74 4.61 -3.06
C ALA A 121 -22.21 4.25 -3.32
N ARG A 122 -22.68 4.39 -4.57
CA ARG A 122 -24.03 3.98 -4.98
C ARG A 122 -24.23 2.48 -4.82
N PHE A 123 -23.23 1.68 -5.17
CA PHE A 123 -23.29 0.22 -5.07
C PHE A 123 -23.39 -0.24 -3.61
N VAL A 124 -22.49 0.25 -2.74
CA VAL A 124 -22.44 -0.13 -1.32
C VAL A 124 -23.42 0.64 -0.44
N GLY A 125 -24.02 1.72 -0.94
CA GLY A 125 -24.95 2.55 -0.18
C GLY A 125 -24.29 3.37 0.93
N TRP A 126 -23.08 3.88 0.69
CA TRP A 126 -22.33 4.75 1.59
C TRP A 126 -22.23 6.19 1.05
N PRO A 127 -21.89 7.17 1.89
CA PRO A 127 -21.43 8.48 1.42
C PRO A 127 -20.18 8.35 0.55
N VAL A 128 -20.07 9.19 -0.49
CA VAL A 128 -18.88 9.24 -1.36
C VAL A 128 -17.61 9.55 -0.56
N THR A 129 -17.72 10.41 0.45
CA THR A 129 -16.60 10.75 1.35
C THR A 129 -16.06 9.55 2.12
N ASP A 130 -16.93 8.60 2.48
CA ASP A 130 -16.53 7.41 3.24
C ASP A 130 -15.84 6.38 2.35
N VAL A 131 -16.23 6.33 1.07
CA VAL A 131 -15.54 5.52 0.05
C VAL A 131 -14.18 6.14 -0.29
N ALA A 132 -14.13 7.45 -0.51
CA ALA A 132 -12.89 8.16 -0.81
C ALA A 132 -11.87 8.10 0.35
N ALA A 133 -12.34 7.99 1.59
CA ALA A 133 -11.47 7.83 2.76
C ALA A 133 -11.01 6.38 3.00
N ALA A 134 -11.49 5.42 2.20
CA ALA A 134 -11.20 4.00 2.30
C ALA A 134 -10.44 3.45 1.08
N ARG A 135 -10.02 4.33 0.18
CA ARG A 135 -9.21 4.07 -1.02
C ARG A 135 -7.96 4.94 -0.98
#